data_AF-A0ABD0NRR0-F1
#
_entry.id   AF-A0ABD0NRR0-F1
#
_cell.length_a   1.000
_cell.length_b   1.000
_cell.length_c   1.000
_cell.angle_alpha   90.00
_cell.angle_beta   90.00
_cell.angle_gamma   90.00
#
_symmetry.space_group_name_H-M   'P 1'
#
loop_
_entity.id
_entity.type
_entity.pdbx_description
1 polymer ?
#
loop_
_entity_poly.entity_id
_entity_poly.type
_entity_poly.pdbx_seq_one_letter_code
_entity_poly.pdbx_strand_id
1 'polypeptide(L)'
;PLHLAAERNRNDILEILIEAGFDVNATLSEDRSMMYEDRRSTALYFAVMNNNIEATTMLLKAGANPNLDTFNPLLVALRHGCIQTVTLLVENGANVNAYIPTHPTTFPATVMFCMKYLTLLKYLMDNGCDALSCFNCVYGSNPHPPIKTRRTQRFDPNEAVEKTCVQ
;
A
#
# COMPACT_ATOMS: atom_id res chain seq x y z
N PRO A 1 -16.50 14.65 4.51
CA PRO A 1 -15.91 16.02 4.65
C PRO A 1 -14.40 15.95 4.88
N LEU A 2 -13.93 15.15 5.86
CA LEU A 2 -12.51 14.88 6.13
C LEU A 2 -11.73 14.49 4.86
N HIS A 3 -12.21 13.51 4.09
CA HIS A 3 -11.61 13.09 2.82
C HIS A 3 -11.36 14.25 1.84
N LEU A 4 -12.35 15.14 1.66
CA LEU A 4 -12.25 16.27 0.74
C LEU A 4 -11.30 17.36 1.26
N ALA A 5 -11.30 17.60 2.57
CA ALA A 5 -10.36 18.54 3.19
C ALA A 5 -8.91 18.06 3.00
N ALA A 6 -8.65 16.76 3.23
CA ALA A 6 -7.35 16.14 2.99
C ALA A 6 -6.96 16.15 1.50
N GLU A 7 -7.87 15.74 0.60
CA GLU A 7 -7.65 15.73 -0.86
C GLU A 7 -7.32 17.12 -1.42
N ARG A 8 -7.90 18.18 -0.84
CA ARG A 8 -7.69 19.56 -1.27
C ARG A 8 -6.65 20.33 -0.45
N ASN A 9 -5.90 19.67 0.43
CA ASN A 9 -4.90 20.28 1.31
C ASN A 9 -5.44 21.47 2.13
N ARG A 10 -6.69 21.36 2.59
CA ARG A 10 -7.34 22.37 3.43
C ARG A 10 -7.10 22.04 4.90
N ASN A 11 -5.88 22.33 5.37
CA ASN A 11 -5.44 22.00 6.73
C ASN A 11 -6.29 22.71 7.79
N ASP A 12 -6.67 23.96 7.52
CA ASP A 12 -7.63 24.77 8.30
C ASP A 12 -8.97 24.05 8.51
N ILE A 13 -9.56 23.54 7.43
CA ILE A 13 -10.84 22.84 7.49
C ILE A 13 -10.67 21.46 8.13
N LEU A 14 -9.55 20.79 7.85
CA LEU A 14 -9.26 19.47 8.40
C LEU A 14 -9.17 19.52 9.93
N GLU A 15 -8.47 20.50 10.47
CA GLU A 15 -8.35 20.74 11.92
C GLU A 15 -9.74 20.95 12.56
N ILE A 16 -10.55 21.87 12.02
CA ILE A 16 -11.91 22.12 12.53
C ILE A 16 -12.77 20.85 12.52
N LEU A 17 -12.67 20.02 11.48
CA LEU A 17 -13.42 18.76 11.40
C LEU A 17 -12.95 17.74 12.44
N ILE A 18 -11.65 17.65 12.70
CA ILE A 18 -11.10 16.78 13.74
C ILE A 18 -11.56 17.25 15.12
N GLU A 19 -11.47 18.55 15.41
CA GLU A 19 -11.93 19.15 16.67
C GLU A 19 -13.43 19.00 16.90
N ALA A 20 -14.23 19.02 15.83
CA ALA A 20 -15.66 18.75 15.88
C ALA A 20 -16.01 17.27 16.13
N GLY A 21 -15.02 16.39 16.29
CA GLY A 21 -15.21 14.98 16.63
C GLY A 21 -15.62 14.09 15.46
N PHE A 22 -15.31 14.49 14.21
CA PHE A 22 -15.51 13.60 13.07
C PHE A 22 -14.55 12.40 13.17
N ASP A 23 -15.05 11.22 12.82
CA ASP A 23 -14.24 10.00 12.80
C ASP A 23 -13.15 10.07 11.72
N VAL A 24 -11.89 10.16 12.17
CA VAL A 24 -10.70 10.21 11.30
C VAL A 24 -10.43 8.91 10.55
N ASN A 25 -11.03 7.81 11.01
CA ASN A 25 -10.92 6.48 10.40
C ASN A 25 -12.11 6.14 9.50
N ALA A 26 -13.06 7.05 9.33
CA ALA A 26 -14.17 6.86 8.41
C ALA A 26 -13.62 6.61 7.00
N THR A 27 -14.09 5.55 6.34
CA THR A 27 -13.70 5.20 4.98
C THR A 27 -14.72 5.69 3.95
N LEU A 28 -14.28 5.96 2.73
CA LEU A 28 -15.19 6.09 1.59
C LEU A 28 -15.99 4.79 1.40
N SER A 29 -17.20 4.92 0.83
CA SER A 29 -17.95 3.75 0.37
C SER A 29 -17.18 3.01 -0.73
N GLU A 30 -17.43 1.72 -0.88
CA GLU A 30 -16.77 0.89 -1.88
C GLU A 30 -16.93 1.48 -3.30
N ASP A 31 -18.13 1.89 -3.68
CA ASP A 31 -18.39 2.54 -4.98
C ASP A 31 -17.53 3.78 -5.21
N ARG A 32 -17.29 4.59 -4.17
CA ARG A 32 -16.43 5.79 -4.28
C ARG A 32 -14.95 5.42 -4.31
N SER A 33 -14.52 4.46 -3.51
CA SER A 33 -13.15 3.95 -3.54
C SER A 33 -12.81 3.35 -4.92
N MET A 34 -13.76 2.66 -5.55
CA MET A 34 -13.60 2.09 -6.90
C MET A 34 -13.41 3.15 -8.00
N MET A 35 -13.82 4.40 -7.78
CA MET A 35 -13.55 5.51 -8.71
C MET A 35 -12.07 5.88 -8.77
N TYR A 36 -11.28 5.47 -7.77
CA TYR A 36 -9.84 5.65 -7.75
C TYR A 36 -9.13 4.34 -8.13
N GLU A 37 -8.13 4.43 -9.01
CA GLU A 37 -7.33 3.27 -9.46
C GLU A 37 -6.61 2.56 -8.31
N ASP A 38 -6.21 3.33 -7.30
CA ASP A 38 -5.50 2.86 -6.11
C ASP A 38 -6.42 2.45 -4.95
N ARG A 39 -7.75 2.50 -5.15
CA ARG A 39 -8.76 2.13 -4.15
C ARG A 39 -8.61 2.88 -2.82
N ARG A 40 -8.08 4.10 -2.85
CA ARG A 40 -7.96 4.96 -1.66
C ARG A 40 -9.32 5.14 -0.98
N SER A 41 -9.31 5.16 0.35
CA SER A 41 -10.51 5.16 1.15
C SER A 41 -10.45 6.04 2.38
N THR A 42 -9.28 6.30 2.99
CA THR A 42 -9.17 7.11 4.21
C THR A 42 -8.68 8.53 3.96
N ALA A 43 -9.04 9.46 4.85
CA ALA A 43 -8.49 10.82 4.84
C ALA A 43 -6.96 10.85 4.96
N LEU A 44 -6.38 9.92 5.74
CA LEU A 44 -4.93 9.79 5.90
C LEU A 44 -4.25 9.45 4.57
N TYR A 45 -4.82 8.53 3.79
CA TYR A 45 -4.31 8.22 2.45
C TYR A 45 -4.26 9.46 1.56
N PHE A 46 -5.34 10.25 1.52
CA PHE A 46 -5.38 11.47 0.70
C PHE A 46 -4.29 12.46 1.10
N ALA A 47 -4.08 12.67 2.41
CA ALA A 47 -3.04 13.56 2.92
C ALA A 47 -1.63 13.07 2.52
N VAL A 48 -1.37 11.77 2.66
CA VAL A 48 -0.08 11.15 2.31
C VAL A 48 0.18 11.18 0.79
N MET A 49 -0.85 10.92 -0.02
CA MET A 49 -0.77 11.01 -1.48
C MET A 49 -0.40 12.42 -1.93
N ASN A 50 -0.98 13.45 -1.31
CA ASN A 50 -0.63 14.84 -1.55
C ASN A 50 0.73 15.28 -0.97
N ASN A 51 1.45 14.38 -0.29
CA ASN A 51 2.65 14.68 0.50
C ASN A 51 2.44 15.83 1.50
N ASN A 52 1.24 15.95 2.05
CA ASN A 52 0.88 16.97 3.03
C ASN A 52 1.24 16.50 4.44
N ILE A 53 2.44 16.87 4.88
CA ILE A 53 3.01 16.47 6.17
C ILE A 53 2.16 16.97 7.35
N GLU A 54 1.65 18.20 7.25
CA GLU A 54 0.86 18.81 8.31
C GLU A 54 -0.47 18.08 8.50
N ALA A 55 -1.23 17.87 7.41
CA ALA A 55 -2.47 17.09 7.45
C ALA A 55 -2.23 15.64 7.92
N THR A 56 -1.16 15.01 7.45
CA THR A 56 -0.77 13.66 7.89
C THR A 56 -0.53 13.63 9.39
N THR A 57 0.22 14.61 9.91
CA THR A 57 0.53 14.73 11.35
C THR A 57 -0.74 14.94 12.16
N MET A 58 -1.64 15.83 11.74
CA MET A 58 -2.91 16.07 12.44
C MET A 58 -3.77 14.82 12.51
N LEU A 59 -3.93 14.10 11.39
CA LEU A 59 -4.72 12.87 11.33
C LEU A 59 -4.14 11.76 12.22
N LEU A 60 -2.81 11.55 12.16
CA LEU A 60 -2.15 10.54 13.00
C LEU A 60 -2.26 10.88 14.49
N LYS A 61 -2.05 12.15 14.88
CA LYS A 61 -2.25 12.61 16.26
C LYS A 61 -3.68 12.43 16.75
N ALA A 62 -4.66 12.53 15.85
CA ALA A 62 -6.07 12.28 16.13
C ALA A 62 -6.45 10.79 16.16
N GLY A 63 -5.49 9.86 15.99
CA GLY A 63 -5.72 8.42 16.05
C GLY A 63 -6.10 7.78 14.71
N ALA A 64 -5.73 8.39 13.58
CA ALA A 64 -5.90 7.75 12.28
C ALA A 64 -5.03 6.48 12.18
N ASN A 65 -5.64 5.36 11.81
CA ASN A 65 -4.98 4.08 11.65
C ASN A 65 -4.28 4.03 10.28
N PRO A 66 -2.94 3.92 10.22
CA PRO A 66 -2.17 3.94 8.97
C PRO A 66 -2.27 2.64 8.15
N ASN A 67 -3.13 1.70 8.54
CA ASN A 67 -3.24 0.37 7.92
C ASN A 67 -4.65 0.04 7.38
N LEU A 68 -5.57 1.02 7.34
CA LEU A 68 -6.94 0.78 6.91
C LEU A 68 -7.10 0.61 5.40
N ASP A 69 -6.35 1.37 4.60
CA ASP A 69 -6.42 1.24 3.14
C ASP A 69 -5.77 -0.05 2.66
N THR A 70 -6.38 -0.68 1.65
CA THR A 70 -5.82 -1.88 1.00
C THR A 70 -4.46 -1.64 0.39
N PHE A 71 -4.22 -0.43 -0.11
CA PHE A 71 -2.91 0.06 -0.48
C PHE A 71 -2.44 1.01 0.63
N ASN A 72 -1.63 0.52 1.56
CA ASN A 72 -1.34 1.27 2.78
C ASN A 72 -0.68 2.63 2.48
N PRO A 73 -1.02 3.70 3.23
CA PRO A 73 -0.35 5.01 3.17
C PRO A 73 1.18 4.93 3.19
N LEU A 74 1.76 3.98 3.93
CA LEU A 74 3.21 3.77 3.97
C LEU A 74 3.78 3.47 2.57
N LEU A 75 3.12 2.62 1.78
CA LEU A 75 3.60 2.28 0.42
C LEU A 75 3.60 3.50 -0.50
N VAL A 76 2.63 4.40 -0.34
CA VAL A 76 2.56 5.68 -1.07
C VAL A 76 3.73 6.59 -0.67
N ALA A 77 3.96 6.74 0.64
CA ALA A 77 5.07 7.55 1.15
C ALA A 77 6.45 7.04 0.68
N LEU A 78 6.64 5.72 0.68
CA LEU A 78 7.86 5.08 0.16
C LEU A 78 8.03 5.31 -1.34
N ARG A 79 6.95 5.22 -2.12
CA ARG A 79 6.98 5.51 -3.57
C ARG A 79 7.38 6.96 -3.86
N HIS A 80 6.93 7.91 -3.05
CA HIS A 80 7.33 9.32 -3.15
C HIS A 80 8.74 9.59 -2.62
N GLY A 81 9.34 8.65 -1.88
CA GLY A 81 10.65 8.84 -1.24
C GLY A 81 10.63 9.89 -0.11
N CYS A 82 9.45 10.22 0.43
CA CYS A 82 9.33 11.23 1.48
C CYS A 82 9.66 10.62 2.84
N ILE A 83 10.92 10.74 3.25
CA ILE A 83 11.43 10.18 4.53
C ILE A 83 10.60 10.68 5.72
N GLN A 84 10.24 11.96 5.75
CA GLN A 84 9.46 12.54 6.86
C GLN A 84 8.09 11.87 7.01
N THR A 85 7.35 11.68 5.91
CA THR A 85 6.05 10.99 5.94
C THR A 85 6.22 9.52 6.33
N VAL A 86 7.27 8.86 5.83
CA VAL A 86 7.58 7.47 6.19
C VAL A 86 7.83 7.34 7.68
N THR A 87 8.68 8.21 8.25
CA THR A 87 8.98 8.22 9.67
C THR A 87 7.72 8.45 10.50
N LEU A 88 6.91 9.45 10.17
CA LEU A 88 5.65 9.71 10.86
C LEU A 88 4.72 8.49 10.85
N LEU A 89 4.57 7.82 9.70
CA LEU A 89 3.70 6.65 9.58
C LEU A 89 4.23 5.46 10.39
N VAL A 90 5.53 5.19 10.33
CA VAL A 90 6.16 4.08 11.07
C VAL A 90 6.07 4.30 12.58
N GLU A 91 6.31 5.52 13.07
CA GLU A 91 6.17 5.88 14.48
C GLU A 91 4.72 5.73 14.98
N ASN A 92 3.73 5.82 14.09
CA ASN A 92 2.31 5.62 14.39
C ASN A 92 1.82 4.20 14.05
N GLY A 93 2.72 3.22 13.92
CA GLY A 93 2.36 1.80 13.79
C GLY A 93 1.96 1.36 12.38
N ALA A 94 2.43 2.05 11.34
CA ALA A 94 2.28 1.56 9.98
C ALA A 94 2.97 0.21 9.78
N ASN A 95 2.32 -0.70 9.04
CA ASN A 95 2.85 -2.02 8.75
C ASN A 95 4.06 -1.93 7.80
N VAL A 96 5.26 -2.03 8.35
CA VAL A 96 6.54 -2.04 7.61
C VAL A 96 6.72 -3.28 6.72
N ASN A 97 5.90 -4.31 6.90
CA ASN A 97 5.89 -5.54 6.10
C ASN A 97 4.67 -5.60 5.15
N ALA A 98 4.10 -4.45 4.79
CA ALA A 98 2.95 -4.38 3.89
C ALA A 98 3.26 -5.02 2.52
N TYR A 99 2.30 -5.79 2.02
CA TYR A 99 2.32 -6.41 0.69
C TYR A 99 1.34 -5.71 -0.25
N ILE A 100 1.52 -5.90 -1.55
CA ILE A 100 0.53 -5.46 -2.56
C ILE A 100 -0.25 -6.69 -3.00
N PRO A 101 -1.57 -6.79 -2.69
CA PRO A 101 -2.37 -7.98 -3.00
C PRO A 101 -2.38 -8.36 -4.48
N THR A 102 -2.25 -7.38 -5.38
CA THR A 102 -2.25 -7.58 -6.82
C THR A 102 -0.89 -7.98 -7.39
N HIS A 103 0.18 -7.88 -6.60
CA HIS A 103 1.52 -8.19 -7.07
C HIS A 103 1.83 -9.67 -6.76
N PRO A 104 2.28 -10.47 -7.74
CA PRO A 104 2.46 -11.91 -7.57
C PRO A 104 3.68 -12.29 -6.72
N THR A 105 4.46 -11.32 -6.27
CA THR A 105 5.67 -11.57 -5.49
C THR A 105 5.36 -11.81 -4.02
N THR A 106 6.09 -12.73 -3.40
CA THR A 106 6.10 -12.89 -1.94
C THR A 106 6.89 -11.80 -1.20
N PHE A 107 7.60 -10.94 -1.95
CA PHE A 107 8.38 -9.83 -1.39
C PHE A 107 7.47 -8.79 -0.71
N PRO A 108 7.80 -8.35 0.53
CA PRO A 108 7.20 -7.16 1.11
C PRO A 108 7.34 -5.98 0.15
N ALA A 109 6.23 -5.28 -0.11
CA ALA A 109 6.23 -4.18 -1.06
C ALA A 109 7.05 -2.98 -0.57
N THR A 110 7.18 -2.84 0.75
CA THR A 110 8.05 -1.85 1.38
C THR A 110 9.52 -2.01 0.94
N VAL A 111 10.06 -3.22 0.91
CA VAL A 111 11.42 -3.51 0.44
C VAL A 111 11.56 -3.17 -1.05
N MET A 112 10.57 -3.53 -1.87
CA MET A 112 10.58 -3.23 -3.31
C MET A 112 10.71 -1.73 -3.59
N PHE A 113 9.98 -0.87 -2.87
CA PHE A 113 10.08 0.58 -3.03
C PHE A 113 11.38 1.19 -2.49
N CYS A 114 12.06 0.49 -1.56
CA CYS A 114 13.29 0.99 -0.94
C CYS A 114 14.59 0.53 -1.61
N MET A 115 14.54 -0.34 -2.62
CA MET A 115 15.77 -0.91 -3.22
C MET A 115 16.76 0.13 -3.75
N LYS A 116 16.27 1.30 -4.17
CA LYS A 116 17.12 2.42 -4.64
C LYS A 116 17.53 3.40 -3.53
N TYR A 117 16.98 3.25 -2.33
CA TYR A 117 17.15 4.16 -1.20
C TYR A 117 17.59 3.39 0.04
N LEU A 118 18.90 3.07 0.10
CA LEU A 118 19.47 2.25 1.17
C LEU A 118 19.23 2.82 2.57
N THR A 119 19.20 4.15 2.73
CA THR A 119 18.89 4.78 4.02
C THR A 119 17.45 4.50 4.46
N LEU A 120 16.50 4.53 3.53
CA LEU A 120 15.09 4.22 3.79
C LEU A 120 14.92 2.74 4.11
N LEU A 121 15.61 1.88 3.35
CA LEU A 121 15.63 0.44 3.60
C LEU A 121 16.19 0.11 4.98
N LYS A 122 17.32 0.72 5.34
CA LYS A 122 17.92 0.57 6.66
C LYS A 122 16.96 1.02 7.76
N TYR A 123 16.35 2.19 7.60
CA TYR A 123 15.37 2.70 8.57
C TYR A 123 14.19 1.73 8.76
N LEU A 124 13.64 1.16 7.69
CA LEU A 124 12.57 0.17 7.80
C LEU A 124 13.04 -1.12 8.48
N MET A 125 14.25 -1.61 8.18
CA MET A 125 14.84 -2.78 8.85
C MET A 125 15.04 -2.55 10.35
N ASP A 126 15.52 -1.37 10.73
CA ASP A 126 15.67 -0.95 12.12
C ASP A 126 14.31 -0.91 12.85
N ASN A 127 13.19 -0.78 12.10
CA ASN A 127 11.81 -0.77 12.60
C ASN A 127 11.05 -2.09 12.34
N GLY A 128 11.75 -3.21 12.12
CA GLY A 128 11.14 -4.54 12.05
C GLY A 128 10.67 -4.98 10.66
N CYS A 129 11.15 -4.35 9.60
CA CYS A 129 10.98 -4.86 8.24
C CYS A 129 11.76 -6.17 8.07
N ASP A 130 11.04 -7.27 7.79
CA ASP A 130 11.62 -8.58 7.55
C ASP A 130 12.07 -8.71 6.09
N ALA A 131 13.31 -8.33 5.83
CA ALA A 131 13.92 -8.51 4.52
C ALA A 131 14.27 -9.98 4.21
N LEU A 132 14.34 -10.87 5.20
CA LEU A 132 14.65 -12.29 4.99
C LEU A 132 13.50 -13.02 4.32
N SER A 133 12.26 -12.57 4.54
CA SER A 133 11.08 -13.04 3.80
C SER A 133 11.27 -13.02 2.28
N CYS A 134 12.12 -12.13 1.75
CA CYS A 134 12.44 -12.08 0.32
C CYS A 134 13.12 -13.36 -0.18
N PHE A 135 13.92 -14.01 0.65
CA PHE A 135 14.66 -15.21 0.25
C PHE A 135 13.87 -16.50 0.52
N ASN A 136 12.66 -16.38 1.08
CA ASN A 136 11.78 -17.50 1.32
C ASN A 136 10.87 -17.71 0.11
N CYS A 137 11.14 -18.79 -0.64
CA CYS A 137 10.26 -19.26 -1.69
C CYS A 137 9.23 -20.24 -1.12
N VAL A 138 7.94 -20.03 -1.41
CA VAL A 138 6.85 -20.96 -1.03
C VAL A 138 7.06 -22.36 -1.64
N TYR A 139 7.73 -22.43 -2.79
CA TYR A 139 8.08 -23.66 -3.47
C TYR A 139 9.46 -24.22 -3.02
N GLY A 140 10.22 -23.49 -2.20
CA GLY A 140 11.59 -23.86 -1.83
C GLY A 140 12.48 -24.05 -3.06
N SER A 141 13.08 -25.23 -3.20
CA SER A 141 13.87 -25.64 -4.37
C SER A 141 13.04 -26.32 -5.47
N ASN A 142 11.71 -26.44 -5.30
CA ASN A 142 10.86 -27.11 -6.27
C ASN A 142 10.65 -26.25 -7.54
N PRO A 143 10.31 -26.89 -8.68
CA PRO A 143 9.94 -26.16 -9.89
C PRO A 143 8.76 -25.22 -9.64
N HIS A 144 8.86 -24.00 -10.15
CA HIS A 144 7.80 -23.01 -10.03
C HIS A 144 6.75 -23.27 -11.11
N PRO A 145 5.44 -23.06 -10.82
CA PRO A 145 4.43 -23.12 -11.85
C PRO A 145 4.73 -22.08 -12.95
N PRO A 146 4.42 -22.38 -14.22
CA PRO A 146 4.69 -21.46 -15.31
C PRO A 146 3.98 -20.13 -15.08
N ILE A 147 4.74 -19.03 -15.19
CA ILE A 147 4.21 -17.68 -15.06
C ILE A 147 3.25 -17.44 -16.23
N LYS A 148 1.96 -17.38 -15.96
CA LYS A 148 0.94 -16.98 -16.94
C LYS A 148 1.10 -15.51 -17.25
N THR A 149 1.98 -15.18 -18.20
CA THR A 149 2.12 -13.80 -18.67
C THR A 149 0.95 -13.44 -19.58
N ARG A 150 0.49 -12.19 -19.59
CA ARG A 150 -0.60 -11.71 -20.47
C ARG A 150 -0.32 -11.96 -21.98
N ARG A 151 0.93 -12.28 -22.33
CA ARG A 151 1.40 -12.61 -23.68
C ARG A 151 1.01 -14.03 -24.11
N THR A 152 0.81 -14.96 -23.18
CA THR A 152 0.34 -16.33 -23.48
C THR A 152 -1.16 -16.42 -23.71
N GLN A 153 -1.92 -15.33 -23.51
CA GLN A 153 -3.34 -15.26 -23.87
C GLN A 153 -3.61 -14.79 -25.30
N ARG A 154 -2.59 -14.34 -26.04
CA ARG A 154 -2.77 -13.76 -27.40
C ARG A 154 -2.52 -14.74 -28.55
N PHE A 155 -2.09 -15.96 -28.29
CA PHE A 155 -1.99 -17.01 -29.30
C PHE A 155 -2.22 -18.37 -28.65
N ASP A 156 -3.48 -18.81 -28.64
CA ASP A 156 -3.77 -20.24 -28.56
C ASP A 156 -4.86 -20.56 -29.61
N PRO A 157 -4.49 -21.01 -30.82
CA PRO A 157 -5.45 -21.42 -31.84
C PRO A 157 -6.14 -22.77 -31.55
N ASN A 158 -5.77 -23.47 -30.47
CA ASN A 158 -6.22 -24.84 -30.20
C ASN A 158 -6.99 -24.97 -28.87
N GLU A 159 -7.90 -24.04 -28.61
CA GLU A 159 -8.94 -24.26 -27.60
C GLU A 159 -10.03 -25.19 -28.17
N ALA A 160 -9.69 -26.47 -28.33
CA ALA A 160 -10.63 -27.57 -28.49
C ALA A 160 -9.91 -28.94 -28.44
N VAL A 161 -10.34 -29.78 -27.48
CA VAL A 161 -10.24 -31.26 -27.46
C VAL A 161 -8.82 -31.76 -27.12
N GLU A 162 -8.58 -32.53 -26.05
CA GLU A 162 -9.16 -33.84 -25.82
C GLU A 162 -8.85 -34.39 -24.40
N LYS A 163 -9.71 -35.31 -23.97
CA LYS A 163 -9.61 -36.08 -22.73
C LYS A 163 -8.55 -37.19 -22.83
N THR A 164 -8.06 -37.59 -21.66
CA THR A 164 -7.61 -38.95 -21.27
C THR A 164 -6.29 -39.56 -21.81
N CYS A 165 -5.51 -40.00 -20.82
CA CYS A 165 -4.72 -41.24 -20.73
C CYS A 165 -3.25 -41.34 -21.21
N VAL A 166 -2.40 -41.52 -20.19
CA VAL A 166 -1.38 -42.58 -19.93
C VAL A 166 -0.31 -42.88 -20.99
N GLN A 167 0.95 -42.69 -20.60
CA GLN A 167 1.86 -43.79 -20.22
C GLN A 167 2.80 -43.34 -19.09
#